data_AF-A0A9X2IRP6-F1
#
_entry.id   AF-A0A9X2IRP6-F1
#
_cell.length_a   1.000
_cell.length_b   1.000
_cell.length_c   1.000
_cell.angle_alpha   90.00
_cell.angle_beta   90.00
_cell.angle_gamma   90.00
#
_symmetry.space_group_name_H-M   'P 1'
#
loop_
_entity.id
_entity.type
_entity.pdbx_description
1 polymer ?
#
loop_
_entity_poly.entity_id
_entity_poly.type
_entity_poly.pdbx_seq_one_letter_code
_entity_poly.pdbx_strand_id
1 'polypeptide(L)'
;MLEDAMTAAGLVPDNLETIQMVTQEDADREHFIGSPTMRIDGVDIVPPDPDEPAVLTCRLYFTAAGRPSPLPDARVIADAVAAAARA
;
A
#
# COMPACT_ATOMS: atom_id res chain seq x y z
N MET A 1 -11.21 0.44 -6.08
CA MET A 1 -10.25 -0.46 -5.39
C MET A 1 -8.95 -0.51 -6.18
N LEU A 2 -7.87 -1.14 -5.70
CA LEU A 2 -6.55 -1.11 -6.35
C LEU A 2 -6.60 -1.60 -7.82
N GLU A 3 -7.31 -2.69 -8.08
CA GLU A 3 -7.51 -3.25 -9.43
C GLU A 3 -8.23 -2.26 -10.37
N ASP A 4 -9.25 -1.54 -9.86
CA ASP A 4 -9.93 -0.50 -10.63
C ASP A 4 -8.97 0.64 -11.00
N ALA A 5 -8.10 1.04 -10.07
CA ALA A 5 -7.11 2.09 -10.29
C ALA A 5 -6.05 1.65 -11.32
N MET A 6 -5.59 0.40 -11.26
CA MET A 6 -4.68 -0.17 -12.26
C MET A 6 -5.31 -0.23 -13.64
N THR A 7 -6.56 -0.72 -13.73
CA THR A 7 -7.31 -0.78 -14.98
C THR A 7 -7.49 0.62 -15.59
N ALA A 8 -7.83 1.62 -14.76
CA ALA A 8 -7.97 3.00 -15.21
C ALA A 8 -6.66 3.62 -15.70
N ALA A 9 -5.52 3.19 -15.15
CA ALA A 9 -4.18 3.61 -15.57
C ALA A 9 -3.62 2.80 -16.75
N GLY A 10 -4.34 1.79 -17.24
CA GLY A 10 -3.89 0.92 -18.33
C GLY A 10 -2.81 -0.09 -17.91
N LEU A 11 -2.64 -0.33 -16.60
CA LEU A 11 -1.73 -1.37 -16.09
C LEU A 11 -2.42 -2.73 -16.11
N VAL A 12 -1.65 -3.77 -16.44
CA VAL A 12 -2.13 -5.15 -16.46
C VAL A 12 -2.11 -5.78 -15.06
N PRO A 13 -3.07 -6.64 -14.70
CA PRO A 13 -3.11 -7.34 -13.42
C PRO A 13 -1.89 -8.22 -13.14
N ASP A 14 -1.17 -8.67 -14.17
CA ASP A 14 0.06 -9.48 -14.03
C ASP A 14 1.18 -8.72 -13.28
N ASN A 15 1.07 -7.40 -13.15
CA ASN A 15 1.99 -6.57 -12.34
C ASN A 15 1.57 -6.47 -10.87
N LEU A 16 0.51 -7.17 -10.45
CA LEU A 16 0.03 -7.17 -9.07
C LEU A 16 0.42 -8.48 -8.38
N GLU A 17 1.25 -8.36 -7.36
CA GLU A 17 1.58 -9.45 -6.44
C GLU A 17 0.94 -9.19 -5.08
N THR A 18 0.32 -10.21 -4.49
CA THR A 18 -0.16 -10.15 -3.10
C THR A 18 0.68 -11.07 -2.25
N ILE A 19 1.45 -10.48 -1.33
CA ILE A 19 2.32 -11.23 -0.41
C ILE A 19 1.70 -11.22 0.98
N GLN A 20 1.49 -12.41 1.54
CA GLN A 20 0.99 -12.54 2.91
C GLN A 20 2.17 -12.57 3.88
N MET A 21 2.21 -11.59 4.79
CA MET A 21 3.15 -11.59 5.91
C MET A 21 2.58 -12.47 7.03
N VAL A 22 3.30 -13.54 7.38
CA VAL A 22 2.85 -14.53 8.39
C VAL A 22 3.74 -14.52 9.63
N THR A 23 5.04 -14.28 9.46
CA THR A 23 6.00 -14.30 10.57
C THR A 23 6.46 -12.89 10.91
N GLN A 24 6.82 -12.67 12.18
CA GLN A 24 7.39 -11.38 12.60
C GLN A 24 8.73 -11.12 11.90
N GLU A 25 9.51 -12.17 11.64
CA GLU A 25 10.79 -12.08 10.93
C GLU A 25 10.60 -11.58 9.48
N ASP A 26 9.55 -12.04 8.79
CA ASP A 26 9.18 -11.51 7.47
C ASP A 26 8.72 -10.05 7.56
N ALA A 27 7.92 -9.72 8.57
CA ALA A 27 7.47 -8.35 8.77
C ALA A 27 8.65 -7.40 9.03
N ASP A 28 9.61 -7.80 9.87
CA ASP A 28 10.81 -7.01 10.17
C ASP A 28 11.69 -6.82 8.94
N ARG A 29 11.92 -7.90 8.18
CA ARG A 29 12.73 -7.88 6.95
C ARG A 29 12.13 -6.93 5.90
N GLU A 30 10.81 -6.99 5.75
CA GLU A 30 10.08 -6.17 4.79
C GLU A 30 9.70 -4.79 5.34
N HIS A 31 10.02 -4.47 6.60
CA HIS A 31 9.50 -3.29 7.30
C HIS A 31 7.98 -3.12 7.13
N PHE A 32 7.25 -4.22 7.33
CA PHE A 32 5.80 -4.29 7.19
C PHE A 32 5.13 -3.73 8.44
N ILE A 33 4.65 -2.50 8.36
CA ILE A 33 3.99 -1.80 9.47
C ILE A 33 2.48 -2.12 9.61
N GLY A 34 2.01 -3.14 8.89
CA GLY A 34 0.66 -3.67 9.04
C GLY A 34 -0.14 -3.79 7.75
N SER A 35 -1.27 -4.49 7.85
CA SER A 35 -2.12 -4.85 6.73
C SER A 35 -3.28 -3.87 6.51
N PRO A 36 -3.62 -3.53 5.26
CA PRO A 36 -2.83 -3.77 4.06
C PRO A 36 -1.67 -2.77 3.97
N THR A 37 -0.59 -3.13 3.29
CA THR A 37 0.47 -2.23 2.84
C THR A 37 0.57 -2.37 1.32
N MET A 38 0.53 -1.25 0.59
CA MET A 38 0.57 -1.25 -0.87
C MET A 38 1.87 -0.60 -1.33
N ARG A 39 2.65 -1.33 -2.13
CA ARG A 39 3.93 -0.85 -2.64
C ARG A 39 3.92 -0.84 -4.17
N ILE A 40 4.55 0.18 -4.74
CA ILE A 40 4.85 0.28 -6.17
C ILE A 40 6.38 0.29 -6.27
N ASP A 41 6.94 -0.65 -7.03
CA ASP A 41 8.40 -0.83 -7.16
C ASP A 41 9.14 -0.88 -5.81
N GLY A 42 8.51 -1.50 -4.81
CA GLY A 42 9.04 -1.64 -3.45
C GLY A 42 8.79 -0.43 -2.53
N VAL A 43 8.22 0.66 -3.03
CA VAL A 43 7.96 1.89 -2.27
C VAL A 43 6.50 1.95 -1.80
N ASP A 44 6.27 2.13 -0.49
CA ASP A 44 4.92 2.31 0.07
C ASP A 44 4.28 3.61 -0.44
N ILE A 45 3.05 3.51 -0.94
CA ILE A 45 2.28 4.67 -1.44
C ILE A 45 1.84 5.62 -0.32
N VAL A 46 1.84 5.14 0.93
CA VAL A 46 1.69 5.94 2.15
C VAL A 46 2.93 5.69 3.02
N PRO A 47 4.00 6.50 2.87
CA PRO A 47 5.22 6.30 3.63
C PRO A 47 4.95 6.41 5.15
N PRO A 48 5.38 5.43 5.96
CA PRO A 48 5.30 5.56 7.41
C PRO A 48 6.45 6.36 8.00
N ASP A 49 6.36 6.61 9.31
CA ASP A 49 7.51 7.10 10.03
C ASP A 49 8.62 6.03 10.01
N PRO A 50 9.89 6.41 9.77
CA PRO A 50 10.99 5.43 9.67
C PRO A 50 11.22 4.59 10.93
N ASP A 51 10.78 5.11 12.08
CA ASP A 51 10.91 4.46 13.38
C ASP A 51 9.67 3.61 13.75
N GLU A 52 8.67 3.54 12.88
CA GLU A 52 7.46 2.78 13.12
C GLU A 52 7.76 1.26 13.10
N PRO A 53 7.40 0.50 14.14
CA PRO A 53 7.76 -0.91 14.22
C PRO A 53 6.99 -1.74 13.19
N ALA A 54 7.66 -2.75 12.64
CA ALA A 54 6.99 -3.76 11.84
C ALA A 54 6.03 -4.58 12.71
N VAL A 55 4.80 -4.78 12.24
CA VAL A 55 3.73 -5.45 12.98
C VAL A 55 2.86 -6.28 12.03
N LEU A 56 2.39 -7.42 12.52
CA LEU A 56 1.45 -8.28 11.80
C LEU A 56 -0.03 -7.86 11.99
N THR A 57 -0.28 -6.65 12.49
CA THR A 57 -1.64 -6.14 12.75
C THR A 57 -2.17 -5.32 11.59
N CYS A 58 -3.45 -4.94 11.64
CA CYS A 58 -4.01 -4.03 10.65
C CYS A 58 -3.40 -2.62 10.80
N ARG A 59 -3.11 -1.99 9.67
CA ARG A 59 -2.70 -0.58 9.57
C ARG A 59 -3.94 0.30 9.49
N LEU A 60 -3.94 1.39 10.25
CA LEU A 60 -5.00 2.39 10.20
C LEU A 60 -4.61 3.54 9.27
N TYR A 61 -5.48 3.85 8.33
CA TYR A 61 -5.31 4.98 7.42
C TYR A 61 -6.27 6.11 7.76
N PHE A 62 -5.97 7.30 7.27
CA PHE A 62 -6.85 8.47 7.39
C PHE A 62 -7.16 9.03 6.01
N THR A 63 -8.45 9.29 5.77
CA THR A 63 -8.87 10.00 4.56
C THR A 63 -8.44 11.46 4.61
N ALA A 64 -8.55 12.18 3.50
CA ALA A 64 -8.28 13.62 3.45
C ALA A 64 -9.15 14.44 4.44
N ALA A 65 -10.30 13.91 4.86
CA ALA A 65 -11.18 14.51 5.86
C ALA A 65 -10.81 14.12 7.32
N GLY A 66 -9.68 13.45 7.53
CA GLY A 66 -9.21 12.99 8.84
C GLY A 66 -10.02 11.83 9.44
N ARG A 67 -10.83 11.13 8.63
CA ARG A 67 -11.63 10.00 9.10
C ARG A 67 -10.81 8.71 9.04
N PRO A 68 -10.85 7.86 10.09
CA PRO A 68 -10.19 6.57 10.05
C PRO A 68 -10.76 5.69 8.94
N SER A 69 -9.89 4.95 8.27
CA SER A 69 -10.19 4.08 7.14
C SER A 69 -9.34 2.81 7.21
N PRO A 70 -9.88 1.63 6.84
CA PRO A 70 -9.10 0.40 6.75
C PRO A 70 -8.19 0.34 5.51
N LEU A 71 -8.36 1.27 4.56
CA LEU A 71 -7.59 1.37 3.33
C LEU A 71 -7.09 2.81 3.12
N PRO A 72 -5.98 2.99 2.37
CA PRO A 72 -5.60 4.30 1.87
C PRO A 72 -6.76 4.94 1.08
N ASP A 73 -6.76 6.28 1.03
CA ASP A 73 -7.73 7.01 0.23
C ASP A 73 -7.65 6.58 -1.25
N ALA A 74 -8.80 6.38 -1.89
CA ALA A 74 -8.87 5.93 -3.28
C ALA A 74 -8.12 6.86 -4.23
N ARG A 75 -8.07 8.16 -3.93
CA ARG A 75 -7.32 9.13 -4.71
C ARG A 75 -5.81 8.95 -4.56
N VAL A 76 -5.32 8.62 -3.37
CA VAL A 76 -3.90 8.31 -3.14
C VAL A 76 -3.48 7.09 -3.96
N ILE A 77 -4.31 6.04 -3.95
CA ILE A 77 -4.07 4.83 -4.74
C ILE A 77 -4.04 5.18 -6.24
N ALA A 78 -5.03 5.91 -6.74
CA ALA A 78 -5.11 6.28 -8.15
C ALA A 78 -3.95 7.17 -8.59
N ASP A 79 -3.57 8.17 -7.78
CA ASP A 79 -2.47 9.09 -8.08
C ASP A 79 -1.13 8.35 -8.10
N ALA A 80 -0.89 7.44 -7.14
CA ALA A 80 0.32 6.62 -7.09
C ALA A 80 0.44 5.69 -8.31
N VAL A 81 -0.64 5.00 -8.67
CA VAL A 81 -0.70 4.13 -9.84
C VAL A 81 -0.50 4.92 -11.14
N ALA A 82 -1.14 6.09 -11.28
CA ALA A 82 -0.99 6.94 -12.45
C ALA A 82 0.42 7.53 -12.57
N ALA A 83 1.11 7.78 -11.46
CA ALA A 83 2.51 8.20 -11.46
C ALA A 83 3.42 7.05 -11.93
N ALA A 84 3.19 5.84 -11.45
CA ALA A 84 3.94 4.64 -11.84
C ALA A 84 3.81 4.34 -13.34
N ALA A 85 2.61 4.48 -13.91
CA ALA A 85 2.37 4.25 -15.33
C ALA A 85 3.06 5.27 -16.27
N ARG A 86 3.60 6.37 -15.73
CA ARG A 86 4.31 7.42 -16.48
C ARG A 86 5.83 7.36 -16.34
N ALA A 87 6.33 6.57 -15.40
CA ALA A 87 7.76 6.36 -15.15
C ALA A 87 8.33 5.38 -16.19
#